data_AF-I2H207-F1
#
_entry.id   AF-I2H207-F1
#
_cell.length_a   1.000
_cell.length_b   1.000
_cell.length_c   1.000
_cell.angle_alpha   90.00
_cell.angle_beta   90.00
_cell.angle_gamma   90.00
#
_symmetry.space_group_name_H-M   'P 1'
#
loop_
_entity.id
_entity.type
_entity.pdbx_description
1 polymer ?
#
loop_
_entity_poly.entity_id
_entity_poly.type
_entity_poly.pdbx_seq_one_letter_code
_entity_poly.pdbx_strand_id
1 'polypeptide(L)' 'MSETLQSSDISKQENSASEEKPKPCCVCTEQKEERDQCILFNGQESTKCTEFINKYKECMKGYGFEI' A
#
# COMPACT_ATOMS: atom_id res chain seq x y z
N MET A 1 35.73 -15.23 29.20
CA MET A 1 35.85 -13.80 28.84
C MET A 1 35.19 -13.70 27.47
N SER A 2 33.87 -13.55 27.42
CA SER A 2 33.18 -12.24 27.39
C SER A 2 33.70 -11.48 26.16
N GLU A 3 32.92 -11.20 25.11
CA GLU A 3 31.65 -10.48 25.16
C GLU A 3 30.72 -10.84 23.99
N THR A 4 29.44 -10.97 24.34
CA THR A 4 28.27 -10.95 23.46
C THR A 4 28.00 -9.50 23.02
N LEU A 5 27.88 -9.23 21.72
CA LEU A 5 27.04 -8.14 21.23
C LEU A 5 26.08 -8.64 20.16
N GLN A 6 24.87 -8.86 20.66
CA GLN A 6 23.59 -8.98 19.98
C GLN A 6 23.36 -7.78 19.04
N SER A 7 22.97 -8.04 17.80
CA SER A 7 22.22 -7.07 16.98
C SER A 7 21.29 -7.80 16.02
N SER A 8 20.13 -8.12 16.57
CA SER A 8 18.81 -7.91 15.96
C SER A 8 18.54 -8.59 14.61
N ASP A 9 18.33 -9.90 14.68
CA ASP A 9 17.27 -10.58 13.93
C ASP A 9 15.92 -9.91 14.22
N ILE A 10 15.52 -8.94 13.39
CA ILE A 10 14.13 -8.49 13.35
C ILE A 10 13.34 -9.50 12.53
N SER A 11 12.66 -10.38 13.27
CA SER A 11 11.59 -11.27 12.80
C SER A 11 10.74 -10.63 11.71
N LYS A 12 10.85 -11.13 10.48
CA LYS A 12 9.82 -10.92 9.46
C LYS A 12 8.66 -11.85 9.78
N GLN A 13 7.87 -11.37 10.73
CA GLN A 13 6.67 -11.98 11.30
C GLN A 13 5.72 -12.41 10.16
N GLU A 14 5.55 -13.72 10.01
CA GLU A 14 4.32 -14.31 9.50
C GLU A 14 3.18 -13.75 10.34
N ASN A 15 2.39 -12.83 9.77
CA ASN A 15 1.16 -12.39 10.42
C ASN A 15 0.05 -13.35 10.05
N SER A 16 -0.15 -14.27 10.99
CA SER A 16 -1.22 -15.24 11.14
C SER A 16 -2.56 -14.75 10.60
N ALA A 17 -3.25 -15.68 9.96
CA ALA A 17 -4.68 -15.62 9.68
C ALA A 17 -5.45 -15.27 10.98
N SER A 18 -6.00 -14.07 11.03
CA SER A 18 -7.30 -13.84 11.64
C SER A 18 -8.21 -13.39 10.51
N GLU A 19 -9.35 -14.06 10.41
CA GLU A 19 -10.50 -13.59 9.64
C GLU A 19 -10.77 -12.10 9.90
N GLU A 20 -11.45 -11.48 8.94
CA GLU A 20 -12.01 -10.11 8.96
C GLU A 20 -11.26 -9.04 8.13
N LYS A 21 -11.59 -9.07 6.83
CA LYS A 21 -11.42 -8.04 5.78
C LYS A 21 -10.03 -7.96 5.12
N PRO A 22 -9.94 -8.20 3.79
CA PRO A 22 -8.70 -8.04 3.05
C PRO A 22 -8.18 -6.61 3.22
N LYS A 23 -6.89 -6.48 3.54
CA LYS A 23 -6.27 -5.15 3.67
C LYS A 23 -6.39 -4.42 2.33
N PRO A 24 -6.74 -3.12 2.33
CA PRO A 24 -6.98 -2.32 1.11
C PRO A 24 -5.78 -2.25 0.14
N CYS A 25 -4.60 -2.68 0.58
CA CYS A 25 -3.41 -2.75 -0.25
C CYS A 25 -3.39 -3.90 -1.26
N CYS A 26 -4.28 -4.91 -1.18
CA CYS A 26 -4.23 -6.11 -2.03
C CYS A 26 -5.24 -6.12 -3.19
N VAL A 27 -6.04 -5.06 -3.33
CA VAL A 27 -7.23 -5.09 -4.17
C VAL A 27 -7.06 -4.25 -5.43
N CYS A 28 -6.44 -3.08 -5.29
CA CYS A 28 -6.24 -2.12 -6.37
C CYS A 28 -4.76 -1.75 -6.47
N THR A 29 -3.89 -2.76 -6.54
CA THR A 29 -2.43 -2.58 -6.61
C THR A 29 -1.99 -1.86 -7.87
N GLU A 30 -2.57 -2.20 -9.02
CA GLU A 30 -2.23 -1.56 -10.30
C GLU A 30 -2.62 -0.08 -10.31
N GLN A 31 -3.85 0.26 -9.90
CA GLN A 31 -4.31 1.65 -9.87
C GLN A 31 -3.54 2.47 -8.83
N LYS A 32 -3.14 1.84 -7.72
CA LYS A 32 -2.27 2.47 -6.72
C LYS A 32 -0.88 2.76 -7.31
N GLU A 33 -0.30 1.81 -8.02
CA GLU A 33 1.01 1.96 -8.62
C GLU A 33 1.00 3.02 -9.72
N GLU A 34 -0.01 3.04 -10.60
CA GLU A 34 -0.18 4.10 -11.61
C GLU A 34 -0.33 5.49 -10.97
N ARG A 35 -1.10 5.60 -9.88
CA ARG A 35 -1.22 6.85 -9.12
C ARG A 35 0.13 7.27 -8.54
N ASP A 36 0.82 6.36 -7.87
CA ASP A 36 2.10 6.63 -7.21
C ASP A 36 3.17 7.00 -8.24
N GLN A 37 3.22 6.32 -9.39
CA GLN A 37 4.05 6.69 -10.52
C GLN A 37 3.66 8.08 -11.05
N CYS A 38 2.38 8.36 -11.24
CA CYS A 38 1.94 9.68 -11.70
C CYS A 38 2.40 10.80 -10.76
N ILE A 39 2.25 10.62 -9.45
CA ILE A 39 2.69 11.58 -8.42
C ILE A 39 4.22 11.72 -8.43
N LEU A 40 4.94 10.63 -8.65
CA LEU A 40 6.40 10.64 -8.74
C LEU A 40 6.90 11.40 -9.98
N PHE A 41 6.24 11.23 -11.13
CA PHE A 41 6.64 11.85 -12.39
C PHE A 41 6.14 13.29 -12.56
N ASN A 42 4.93 13.60 -12.11
CA ASN A 42 4.28 14.88 -12.33
C ASN A 42 4.21 15.77 -11.06
N GLY A 43 4.56 15.22 -9.90
CA GLY A 43 4.43 15.90 -8.60
C GLY A 43 3.02 15.80 -8.00
N GLN A 44 2.94 15.94 -6.68
CA GLN A 44 1.68 15.78 -5.91
C GLN A 44 0.60 16.80 -6.31
N GLU A 45 0.96 17.97 -6.81
CA GLU A 45 0.02 19.02 -7.24
C GLU A 45 -0.51 18.83 -8.67
N SER A 46 -0.07 17.78 -9.37
CA SER A 46 -0.52 17.58 -10.74
C SER A 46 -1.95 17.05 -10.80
N THR A 47 -2.84 17.86 -11.38
CA THR A 47 -4.21 17.47 -11.76
C THR A 47 -4.26 16.33 -12.76
N LYS A 48 -3.12 16.00 -13.40
CA LYS A 48 -2.93 14.80 -14.23
C LYS A 48 -3.17 13.51 -13.45
N CYS A 49 -2.92 13.50 -12.14
CA CYS A 49 -3.07 12.31 -11.33
C CYS A 49 -4.49 12.07 -10.83
N THR A 50 -5.40 13.05 -11.01
CA THR A 50 -6.81 12.93 -10.63
C THR A 50 -7.50 11.75 -11.31
N GLU A 51 -7.17 11.46 -12.56
CA GLU A 51 -7.74 10.31 -13.29
C GLU A 51 -7.32 8.98 -12.66
N PHE A 52 -6.05 8.84 -12.28
CA PHE A 52 -5.55 7.64 -11.60
C PHE A 52 -6.09 7.51 -10.16
N ILE A 53 -6.25 8.64 -9.45
CA ILE A 53 -6.90 8.67 -8.13
C ILE A 53 -8.36 8.22 -8.21
N ASN A 54 -9.11 8.69 -9.22
CA ASN A 54 -10.49 8.30 -9.43
C ASN A 54 -10.60 6.80 -9.73
N LYS A 55 -9.76 6.26 -10.63
CA LYS A 55 -9.69 4.81 -10.90
C LYS A 55 -9.40 3.99 -9.63
N TYR A 56 -8.46 4.45 -8.80
CA TYR A 56 -8.15 3.79 -7.53
C TYR A 56 -9.35 3.80 -6.57
N LYS A 57 -10.03 4.96 -6.41
CA LYS A 57 -11.24 5.09 -5.60
C LYS A 57 -12.39 4.22 -6.12
N GLU A 58 -12.63 4.20 -7.43
CA GLU A 58 -13.66 3.37 -8.05
C GLU A 58 -13.40 1.88 -7.83
N CYS A 59 -12.15 1.45 -8.00
CA CYS A 59 -11.75 0.10 -7.69
C CYS A 59 -12.07 -0.23 -6.23
N MET A 60 -11.61 0.57 -5.26
CA MET A 60 -11.86 0.31 -3.83
C MET A 60 -13.35 0.32 -3.46
N LYS A 61 -14.13 1.22 -4.08
CA LYS A 61 -15.58 1.29 -3.92
C LYS A 61 -16.27 0.00 -4.38
N GLY A 62 -15.79 -0.63 -5.44
CA GLY A 62 -16.28 -1.94 -5.91
C GLY A 62 -16.11 -3.06 -4.88
N TYR A 63 -15.14 -2.93 -3.98
CA TYR A 63 -14.91 -3.88 -2.89
C TYR A 63 -15.50 -3.43 -1.56
N GLY A 64 -16.25 -2.33 -1.54
CA GLY A 64 -16.91 -1.81 -0.33
C GLY A 64 -15.99 -0.99 0.60
N PHE A 65 -14.86 -0.50 0.09
CA PHE A 65 -13.96 0.40 0.82
C PHE A 65 -14.07 1.83 0.25
N GLU A 66 -14.49 2.79 1.07
CA GLU A 66 -14.58 4.21 0.70
C GLU A 66 -13.35 4.97 1.25
N ILE A 67 -12.51 5.52 0.34
CA ILE A 67 -11.24 6.22 0.60
C ILE A 67 -11.32 7.68 0.10
#